data_AF-F7ALA8-F1
#
_entry.id   AF-F7ALA8-F1
#
_cell.length_a   1.000
_cell.length_b   1.000
_cell.length_c   1.000
_cell.angle_alpha   90.00
_cell.angle_beta   90.00
_cell.angle_gamma   90.00
#
_symmetry.space_group_name_H-M   'P 1'
#
loop_
_entity.id
_entity.type
_entity.pdbx_description
1 polymer ?
#
loop_
_entity_poly.entity_id
_entity_poly.type
_entity_poly.pdbx_seq_one_letter_code
_entity_poly.pdbx_strand_id
1 'polypeptide(L)'
;MEPCEVLTAKCESCQKVGPKDSFYSNTKRFCCARCSHSFSAKFRKQSFKASHGVAKKKKPKLSIGITHKPSVGTHYSLVLPSEMDRREYSCAGYDWGKYLVDNSSEAAPVHLFPHAQMSDHWSEIEKGVKVEVLNLDCPVPTKVYWIAQVIKVAGYKALLRYEGFGDTDSRCDFWCNLCTHDVHAVGWCATIGKPLVPPKTIQFKYSNWKSFLVQRLTGAKTLPNDFQQRV
;
A
#
# COMPACT_ATOMS: atom_id res chain seq x y z
N MET A 1 1.60 28.54 -37.27
CA MET A 1 1.65 27.77 -36.01
C MET A 1 1.98 26.34 -36.39
N GLU A 2 3.24 25.93 -36.25
CA GLU A 2 3.62 24.54 -36.47
C GLU A 2 3.04 23.64 -35.37
N PRO A 3 2.58 22.42 -35.69
CA PRO A 3 2.13 21.48 -34.69
C PRO A 3 3.33 20.98 -33.87
N CYS A 4 3.24 21.14 -32.55
CA CYS A 4 4.24 20.64 -31.61
C CYS A 4 4.23 19.10 -31.67
N GLU A 5 5.20 18.51 -32.38
CA GLU A 5 5.33 17.05 -32.48
C GLU A 5 5.62 16.46 -31.09
N VAL A 6 4.61 15.79 -30.52
CA VAL A 6 4.76 15.06 -29.27
C VAL A 6 5.62 13.82 -29.54
N LEU A 7 6.91 13.91 -29.24
CA LEU A 7 7.82 12.78 -29.32
C LEU A 7 7.31 11.64 -28.43
N THR A 8 7.05 10.47 -29.02
CA THR A 8 6.61 9.27 -28.29
C THR A 8 7.76 8.29 -28.08
N ALA A 9 7.68 7.48 -27.03
CA ALA A 9 8.60 6.41 -26.73
C ALA A 9 7.83 5.11 -26.48
N LYS A 10 8.51 3.96 -26.67
CA LYS A 10 7.95 2.62 -26.45
C LYS A 10 8.79 1.86 -25.44
N CYS A 11 8.15 1.23 -24.46
CA CYS A 11 8.85 0.54 -23.38
C CYS A 11 9.38 -0.80 -23.85
N GLU A 12 10.68 -1.06 -23.68
CA GLU A 12 11.27 -2.32 -24.16
C GLU A 12 10.87 -3.56 -23.36
N SER A 13 10.41 -3.40 -22.11
CA SER A 13 10.00 -4.53 -21.26
C SER A 13 8.53 -4.90 -21.40
N CYS A 14 7.62 -3.93 -21.55
CA CYS A 14 6.16 -4.15 -21.56
C CYS A 14 5.48 -3.63 -22.82
N GLN A 15 6.24 -3.04 -23.76
CA GLN A 15 5.78 -2.55 -25.06
C GLN A 15 4.75 -1.39 -25.03
N LYS A 16 4.48 -0.79 -23.85
CA LYS A 16 3.63 0.40 -23.71
C LYS A 16 4.22 1.60 -24.48
N VAL A 17 3.38 2.31 -25.24
CA VAL A 17 3.72 3.55 -25.96
C VAL A 17 3.16 4.76 -25.20
N GLY A 18 3.90 5.87 -25.15
CA GLY A 18 3.44 7.13 -24.56
C GLY A 18 4.40 8.29 -24.80
N PRO A 19 4.10 9.50 -24.30
CA PRO A 19 4.96 10.67 -24.43
C PRO A 19 6.38 10.42 -23.88
N LYS A 20 7.42 10.79 -24.63
CA LYS A 20 8.83 10.47 -24.30
C LYS A 20 9.26 11.11 -22.98
N ASP A 21 8.71 12.25 -22.59
CA ASP A 21 8.96 12.91 -21.30
C ASP A 21 8.43 12.08 -20.11
N SER A 22 7.30 11.40 -20.27
CA SER A 22 6.65 10.55 -19.26
C SER A 22 7.38 9.22 -18.97
N PHE A 23 8.41 8.90 -19.75
CA PHE A 23 9.18 7.66 -19.58
C PHE A 23 10.24 7.77 -18.48
N TYR A 24 10.44 6.65 -17.79
CA TYR A 24 11.37 6.50 -16.69
C TYR A 24 12.83 6.51 -17.18
N SER A 25 13.72 7.12 -16.38
CA SER A 25 15.17 7.31 -16.60
C SER A 25 15.56 8.30 -17.71
N ASN A 26 16.84 8.72 -17.74
CA ASN A 26 17.35 9.67 -18.76
C ASN A 26 17.34 9.10 -20.19
N THR A 27 17.37 7.77 -20.35
CA THR A 27 17.37 7.12 -21.67
C THR A 27 15.96 6.92 -22.23
N LYS A 28 14.91 7.15 -21.44
CA LYS A 28 13.50 7.04 -21.84
C LYS A 28 13.12 5.69 -22.46
N ARG A 29 13.82 4.61 -22.09
CA ARG A 29 13.62 3.25 -22.63
C ARG A 29 12.54 2.44 -21.89
N PHE A 30 12.16 2.87 -20.70
CA PHE A 30 11.23 2.13 -19.84
C PHE A 30 10.11 3.02 -19.35
N CYS A 31 8.89 2.50 -19.27
CA CYS A 31 7.77 3.27 -18.73
C CYS A 31 7.79 3.39 -17.20
N CYS A 32 8.59 2.57 -16.50
CA CYS A 32 8.74 2.60 -15.04
C CYS A 32 10.00 1.84 -14.56
N ALA A 33 10.39 2.05 -13.29
CA ALA A 33 11.49 1.35 -12.64
C ALA A 33 11.35 -0.19 -12.73
N ARG A 34 10.13 -0.71 -12.57
CA ARG A 34 9.86 -2.16 -12.64
C ARG A 34 10.16 -2.74 -14.02
N CYS A 35 9.85 -2.02 -15.09
CA CYS A 35 10.20 -2.41 -16.45
C CYS A 35 11.72 -2.35 -16.67
N SER A 36 12.41 -1.34 -16.12
CA SER A 36 13.87 -1.25 -16.18
C SER A 36 14.54 -2.42 -15.47
N HIS A 37 14.11 -2.77 -14.26
CA HIS A 37 14.67 -3.88 -13.49
C HIS A 37 14.31 -5.24 -14.09
N SER A 38 13.09 -5.40 -14.61
CA SER A 38 12.69 -6.64 -15.28
C SER A 38 13.48 -6.87 -16.56
N PHE A 39 13.84 -5.82 -17.29
CA PHE A 39 14.70 -5.93 -18.46
C PHE A 39 16.12 -6.34 -18.05
N SER A 40 16.75 -5.66 -17.08
CA SER A 40 18.08 -6.05 -16.58
C SER A 40 18.13 -7.49 -16.02
N ALA A 41 17.05 -7.97 -15.40
CA ALA A 41 16.95 -9.34 -14.92
C ALA A 41 16.83 -10.37 -16.06
N LYS A 42 16.13 -10.02 -17.16
CA LYS A 42 16.05 -10.85 -18.37
C LYS A 42 17.41 -10.96 -19.07
N PHE A 43 18.17 -9.87 -19.16
CA PHE A 43 19.52 -9.89 -19.75
C PHE A 43 20.56 -10.57 -18.85
N ARG A 44 20.45 -10.48 -17.52
CA ARG A 44 21.32 -11.24 -16.61
C ARG A 44 21.16 -12.75 -16.77
N LYS A 45 19.93 -13.24 -17.00
CA LYS A 45 19.69 -14.68 -17.25
C LYS A 45 20.29 -15.20 -18.56
N GLN A 46 20.62 -14.32 -19.50
CA GLN A 46 21.31 -14.71 -20.74
C GLN A 46 22.83 -14.83 -20.57
N SER A 47 23.41 -14.25 -19.51
CA SER A 47 24.86 -14.27 -19.25
C SER A 47 25.31 -15.29 -18.18
N PHE A 48 24.38 -16.03 -17.55
CA PHE A 48 24.71 -17.07 -16.55
C PHE A 48 24.91 -18.48 -17.14
N LYS A 49 25.02 -18.61 -18.47
CA LYS A 49 25.68 -19.77 -19.11
C LYS A 49 27.12 -19.41 -19.51
N ALA A 50 27.91 -18.90 -18.57
CA ALA A 50 29.35 -18.83 -18.74
C ALA A 50 30.07 -18.77 -17.37
N SER A 51 30.93 -19.76 -17.17
CA SER A 51 32.14 -19.77 -16.32
C SER A 51 32.02 -19.70 -14.80
N HIS A 52 32.53 -20.78 -14.20
CA HIS A 52 33.06 -20.93 -12.85
C HIS A 52 34.08 -19.83 -12.47
N GLY A 53 34.14 -19.49 -11.18
CA GLY A 53 35.42 -19.24 -10.50
C GLY A 53 35.55 -17.97 -9.65
N VAL A 54 35.91 -18.21 -8.37
CA VAL A 54 36.98 -17.53 -7.60
C VAL A 54 36.63 -16.35 -6.65
N ALA A 55 36.93 -16.65 -5.37
CA ALA A 55 37.51 -15.89 -4.26
C ALA A 55 36.89 -14.58 -3.71
N LYS A 56 36.57 -14.63 -2.41
CA LYS A 56 36.39 -13.47 -1.51
C LYS A 56 37.73 -13.09 -0.86
N LYS A 57 38.14 -11.82 -0.96
CA LYS A 57 39.26 -11.23 -0.19
C LYS A 57 38.73 -10.41 1.00
N LYS A 58 39.38 -10.59 2.16
CA LYS A 58 39.16 -9.91 3.46
C LYS A 58 40.03 -8.65 3.60
N LYS A 59 39.64 -7.75 4.53
CA LYS A 59 40.41 -7.02 5.60
C LYS A 59 39.96 -5.55 5.76
N PRO A 60 40.26 -4.83 6.86
CA PRO A 60 40.43 -5.23 8.27
C PRO A 60 39.69 -4.30 9.28
N LYS A 61 39.74 -4.68 10.58
CA LYS A 61 39.23 -3.96 11.76
C LYS A 61 40.28 -2.97 12.30
N LEU A 62 39.84 -1.84 12.88
CA LEU A 62 40.61 -1.03 13.82
C LEU A 62 39.77 -0.79 15.10
N SER A 63 40.45 -0.85 16.24
CA SER A 63 39.96 -0.73 17.61
C SER A 63 40.57 0.50 18.29
N ILE A 64 39.88 1.15 19.23
CA ILE A 64 40.48 1.84 20.40
C ILE A 64 39.38 2.23 21.43
N GLY A 65 39.60 1.82 22.70
CA GLY A 65 39.67 2.67 23.91
C GLY A 65 38.42 3.34 24.51
N ILE A 66 38.11 2.98 25.76
CA ILE A 66 37.06 3.45 26.70
C ILE A 66 37.57 4.67 27.50
N THR A 67 36.77 5.68 27.93
CA THR A 67 36.31 5.88 29.33
C THR A 67 35.43 7.15 29.56
N HIS A 68 34.27 6.94 30.21
CA HIS A 68 33.47 7.69 31.22
C HIS A 68 32.87 9.14 31.05
N LYS A 69 31.51 9.14 31.12
CA LYS A 69 30.37 10.09 31.42
C LYS A 69 30.58 11.33 32.34
N PRO A 70 29.61 12.29 32.55
CA PRO A 70 28.14 12.28 32.30
C PRO A 70 27.40 13.57 31.79
N SER A 71 26.10 13.37 31.40
CA SER A 71 24.93 14.31 31.33
C SER A 71 24.99 15.49 30.32
N VAL A 72 23.95 15.88 29.56
CA VAL A 72 22.48 15.97 29.75
C VAL A 72 21.77 15.67 28.41
N GLY A 73 20.60 15.02 28.46
CA GLY A 73 19.94 14.42 27.31
C GLY A 73 19.15 15.38 26.42
N THR A 74 19.01 15.01 25.14
CA THR A 74 17.76 14.75 24.41
C THR A 74 18.15 14.38 22.98
N HIS A 75 18.23 13.09 22.64
CA HIS A 75 18.38 12.67 21.25
C HIS A 75 17.48 11.46 20.99
N TYR A 76 16.44 11.69 20.21
CA TYR A 76 15.54 10.67 19.69
C TYR A 76 16.36 9.78 18.75
N SER A 77 16.72 8.58 19.19
CA SER A 77 17.41 7.61 18.34
C SER A 77 16.44 7.10 17.27
N LEU A 78 16.72 7.50 16.04
CA LEU A 78 16.13 6.97 14.82
C LEU A 78 16.53 5.50 14.66
N VAL A 79 15.70 4.59 15.14
CA VAL A 79 15.78 3.18 14.75
C VAL A 79 15.07 3.05 13.40
N LEU A 80 15.85 2.82 12.35
CA LEU A 80 15.35 2.44 11.03
C LEU A 80 14.62 1.10 11.14
N PRO A 81 13.34 0.99 10.74
CA PRO A 81 12.73 -0.32 10.56
C PRO A 81 13.36 -0.97 9.32
N SER A 82 14.11 -2.05 9.59
CA SER A 82 14.50 -3.07 8.61
C SER A 82 13.30 -3.55 7.81
N GLU A 83 13.51 -4.08 6.60
CA GLU A 83 12.50 -4.72 5.72
C GLU A 83 11.69 -5.89 6.35
N MET A 84 11.82 -6.08 7.66
CA MET A 84 11.13 -7.08 8.46
C MET A 84 9.65 -6.74 8.72
N ASP A 85 9.22 -5.48 8.58
CA ASP A 85 7.84 -5.10 8.93
C ASP A 85 6.80 -5.46 7.83
N ARG A 86 7.26 -5.73 6.60
CA ARG A 86 6.40 -6.33 5.57
C ARG A 86 6.05 -7.80 5.86
N ARG A 87 6.74 -8.45 6.80
CA ARG A 87 6.51 -9.87 7.13
C ARG A 87 5.53 -10.08 8.26
N GLU A 88 5.12 -9.06 9.02
CA GLU A 88 4.13 -9.25 10.09
C GLU A 88 2.71 -9.53 9.56
N TYR A 89 2.46 -9.26 8.28
CA TYR A 89 1.24 -9.70 7.57
C TYR A 89 1.41 -11.03 6.81
N SER A 90 2.57 -11.68 6.90
CA SER A 90 2.81 -13.01 6.34
C SER A 90 3.16 -14.01 7.45
N CYS A 91 2.22 -14.25 8.36
CA CYS A 91 2.08 -15.60 8.89
C CYS A 91 1.59 -16.45 7.71
N ALA A 92 2.31 -17.50 7.31
CA ALA A 92 1.98 -18.37 6.18
C ALA A 92 0.74 -19.24 6.48
N GLY A 93 -0.35 -18.61 6.91
CA GLY A 93 -1.67 -19.20 7.07
C GLY A 93 -2.46 -19.11 5.77
N TYR A 94 -3.68 -19.65 5.83
CA TYR A 94 -4.59 -19.66 4.70
C TYR A 94 -5.10 -18.25 4.36
N ASP A 95 -4.95 -17.84 3.10
CA ASP A 95 -5.44 -16.54 2.62
C ASP A 95 -6.86 -16.68 2.05
N TRP A 96 -7.85 -16.37 2.90
CA TRP A 96 -9.25 -16.29 2.49
C TRP A 96 -9.50 -15.30 1.36
N GLY A 97 -8.73 -14.21 1.27
CA GLY A 97 -8.89 -13.23 0.22
C GLY A 97 -8.55 -13.81 -1.15
N LYS A 98 -7.45 -14.57 -1.22
CA LYS A 98 -7.10 -15.33 -2.42
C LYS A 98 -8.16 -16.36 -2.79
N TYR A 99 -8.63 -17.15 -1.81
CA TYR A 99 -9.66 -18.16 -2.05
C TYR A 99 -10.97 -17.58 -2.58
N LEU A 100 -11.46 -16.50 -1.97
CA LEU A 100 -12.70 -15.83 -2.38
C LEU A 100 -12.62 -15.31 -3.82
N VAL A 101 -11.44 -14.90 -4.27
CA VAL A 101 -11.20 -14.44 -5.65
C VAL A 101 -11.09 -15.63 -6.61
N ASP A 102 -10.22 -16.59 -6.31
CA ASP A 102 -9.93 -17.73 -7.19
C ASP A 102 -11.17 -18.61 -7.42
N ASN A 103 -12.02 -18.76 -6.41
CA ASN A 103 -13.18 -19.65 -6.45
C ASN A 103 -14.51 -18.92 -6.73
N SER A 104 -14.51 -17.59 -6.81
CA SER A 104 -15.74 -16.78 -6.89
C SER A 104 -16.75 -17.10 -5.78
N SER A 105 -16.25 -17.54 -4.61
CA SER A 105 -17.09 -17.94 -3.49
C SER A 105 -17.76 -16.74 -2.79
N GLU A 106 -18.88 -17.02 -2.14
CA GLU A 106 -19.55 -16.10 -1.23
C GLU A 106 -19.40 -16.59 0.21
N ALA A 107 -19.05 -15.69 1.12
CA ALA A 107 -18.97 -16.00 2.54
C ALA A 107 -20.33 -15.80 3.19
N ALA A 108 -20.67 -16.66 4.15
CA ALA A 108 -21.84 -16.47 4.98
C ALA A 108 -21.75 -15.12 5.73
N PRO A 109 -22.79 -14.26 5.68
CA PRO A 109 -22.83 -13.02 6.44
C PRO A 109 -22.71 -13.25 7.95
N VAL A 110 -22.11 -12.29 8.67
CA VAL A 110 -21.88 -12.41 10.12
C VAL A 110 -23.20 -12.50 10.92
N HIS A 111 -24.25 -11.80 10.48
CA HIS A 111 -25.56 -11.82 11.16
C HIS A 111 -26.22 -13.21 11.19
N LEU A 112 -25.76 -14.18 10.39
CA LEU A 112 -26.23 -15.57 10.47
C LEU A 112 -25.63 -16.33 11.67
N PHE A 113 -24.70 -15.71 12.40
CA PHE A 113 -24.04 -16.28 13.57
C PHE A 113 -24.32 -15.38 14.78
N PRO A 114 -25.42 -15.57 15.53
CA PRO A 114 -25.81 -14.66 16.63
C PRO A 114 -24.82 -14.62 17.80
N HIS A 115 -24.06 -15.70 18.00
CA HIS A 115 -23.01 -15.79 19.01
C HIS A 115 -21.70 -15.10 18.59
N ALA A 116 -21.58 -14.74 17.32
CA ALA A 116 -20.37 -14.14 16.79
C ALA A 116 -20.32 -12.66 17.18
N GLN A 117 -19.11 -12.16 17.40
CA GLN A 117 -18.92 -10.76 17.75
C GLN A 117 -19.47 -9.84 16.66
N MET A 118 -20.01 -8.68 17.05
CA MET A 118 -20.60 -7.71 16.11
C MET A 118 -21.82 -8.20 15.30
N SER A 119 -22.38 -9.38 15.58
CA SER A 119 -23.48 -9.95 14.79
C SER A 119 -24.66 -8.98 14.60
N ASP A 120 -25.07 -8.31 15.67
CA ASP A 120 -26.22 -7.38 15.69
C ASP A 120 -25.96 -6.05 14.96
N HIS A 121 -24.70 -5.73 14.66
CA HIS A 121 -24.31 -4.45 14.05
C HIS A 121 -23.65 -4.61 12.68
N TRP A 122 -23.34 -5.85 12.27
CA TRP A 122 -22.62 -6.10 11.04
C TRP A 122 -23.41 -5.72 9.78
N SER A 123 -24.74 -5.61 9.87
CA SER A 123 -25.60 -5.15 8.77
C SER A 123 -25.32 -3.71 8.35
N GLU A 124 -24.69 -2.89 9.20
CA GLU A 124 -24.28 -1.52 8.86
C GLU A 124 -23.04 -1.49 7.95
N ILE A 125 -22.33 -2.62 7.83
CA ILE A 125 -21.13 -2.77 7.01
C ILE A 125 -21.53 -3.26 5.62
N GLU A 126 -21.68 -2.31 4.71
CA GLU A 126 -22.10 -2.58 3.33
C GLU A 126 -21.14 -2.01 2.28
N LYS A 127 -21.37 -2.39 1.02
CA LYS A 127 -20.66 -1.83 -0.13
C LYS A 127 -20.83 -0.31 -0.13
N GLY A 128 -19.73 0.40 -0.33
CA GLY A 128 -19.71 1.84 -0.44
C GLY A 128 -19.33 2.57 0.85
N VAL A 129 -19.40 1.91 2.02
CA VAL A 129 -18.90 2.43 3.29
C VAL A 129 -17.43 2.81 3.14
N LYS A 130 -17.06 3.97 3.68
CA LYS A 130 -15.69 4.50 3.65
C LYS A 130 -15.03 4.39 5.01
N VAL A 131 -13.75 4.05 5.00
CA VAL A 131 -12.93 3.78 6.18
C VAL A 131 -11.57 4.43 6.04
N GLU A 132 -10.98 4.83 7.16
CA GLU A 132 -9.56 5.14 7.25
C GLU A 132 -8.79 3.86 7.61
N VAL A 133 -7.83 3.50 6.77
CA VAL A 133 -7.05 2.27 6.92
C VAL A 133 -5.57 2.52 6.72
N LEU A 134 -4.73 1.67 7.30
CA LEU A 134 -3.28 1.74 7.16
C LEU A 134 -2.89 1.76 5.68
N ASN A 135 -2.13 2.78 5.26
CA ASN A 135 -1.65 2.89 3.89
C ASN A 135 -0.42 2.00 3.69
N LEU A 136 -0.64 0.83 3.10
CA LEU A 136 0.41 -0.15 2.79
C LEU A 136 1.28 0.25 1.57
N ASP A 137 0.82 1.18 0.75
CA ASP A 137 1.55 1.73 -0.39
C ASP A 137 2.12 3.11 -0.06
N CYS A 138 2.81 3.19 1.08
CA CYS A 138 3.37 4.43 1.59
C CYS A 138 4.88 4.55 1.32
N PRO A 139 5.38 5.75 0.95
CA PRO A 139 6.82 5.99 0.82
C PRO A 139 7.54 6.26 2.15
N VAL A 140 6.83 6.46 3.28
CA VAL A 140 7.43 6.80 4.58
C VAL A 140 7.52 5.59 5.52
N PRO A 141 8.50 5.55 6.45
CA PRO A 141 8.70 4.42 7.37
C PRO A 141 7.73 4.42 8.57
N THR A 142 6.87 5.43 8.71
CA THR A 142 5.90 5.54 9.79
C THR A 142 4.52 5.07 9.37
N LYS A 143 3.72 4.55 10.31
CA LYS A 143 2.30 4.23 10.07
C LYS A 143 1.54 5.50 9.71
N VAL A 144 1.04 5.54 8.48
CA VAL A 144 0.14 6.58 7.98
C VAL A 144 -1.08 5.92 7.35
N TYR A 145 -2.17 6.66 7.25
CA TYR A 145 -3.46 6.13 6.86
C TYR A 145 -3.95 6.80 5.58
N TRP A 146 -4.85 6.12 4.89
CA TRP A 146 -5.59 6.66 3.76
C TRP A 146 -7.02 6.17 3.79
N ILE A 147 -7.88 6.83 3.02
CA ILE A 147 -9.29 6.45 2.93
C ILE A 147 -9.44 5.34 1.88
N ALA A 148 -10.18 4.31 2.24
CA ALA A 148 -10.62 3.26 1.34
C ALA A 148 -12.14 3.10 1.39
N GLN A 149 -12.70 2.58 0.30
CA GLN A 149 -14.10 2.22 0.17
C GLN A 149 -14.26 0.69 0.18
N VAL A 150 -15.31 0.21 0.85
CA VAL A 150 -15.73 -1.18 0.82
C VAL A 150 -16.31 -1.52 -0.55
N ILE A 151 -15.66 -2.44 -1.26
CA ILE A 151 -16.10 -2.95 -2.57
C ILE A 151 -16.96 -4.21 -2.42
N LYS A 152 -16.57 -5.10 -1.50
CA LYS A 152 -17.26 -6.36 -1.18
C LYS A 152 -17.04 -6.69 0.30
N VAL A 153 -18.03 -7.28 0.95
CA VAL A 153 -17.93 -7.83 2.32
C VAL A 153 -18.01 -9.35 2.26
N ALA A 154 -17.21 -10.03 3.08
CA ALA A 154 -17.16 -11.49 3.19
C ALA A 154 -16.83 -11.88 4.64
N GLY A 155 -17.87 -12.18 5.44
CA GLY A 155 -17.72 -12.32 6.89
C GLY A 155 -17.13 -11.04 7.49
N TYR A 156 -16.08 -11.18 8.31
CA TYR A 156 -15.35 -10.03 8.88
C TYR A 156 -14.37 -9.35 7.91
N LYS A 157 -14.13 -9.95 6.73
CA LYS A 157 -13.25 -9.37 5.72
C LYS A 157 -14.02 -8.47 4.77
N ALA A 158 -13.35 -7.42 4.31
CA ALA A 158 -13.81 -6.57 3.22
C ALA A 158 -12.73 -6.43 2.16
N LEU A 159 -13.15 -6.45 0.89
CA LEU A 159 -12.33 -6.03 -0.22
C LEU A 159 -12.38 -4.50 -0.27
N LEU A 160 -11.24 -3.86 -0.10
CA LEU A 160 -11.11 -2.41 -0.02
C LEU A 160 -10.42 -1.86 -1.25
N ARG A 161 -10.84 -0.66 -1.67
CA ARG A 161 -10.16 0.14 -2.68
C ARG A 161 -9.84 1.52 -2.14
N TYR A 162 -8.60 1.96 -2.25
CA TYR A 162 -8.23 3.32 -1.88
C TYR A 162 -8.96 4.37 -2.73
N GLU A 163 -9.42 5.43 -2.08
CA GLU A 163 -9.97 6.59 -2.77
C GLU A 163 -8.92 7.19 -3.70
N GLY A 164 -9.33 7.46 -4.94
CA GLY A 164 -8.48 8.01 -6.00
C GLY A 164 -8.07 7.00 -7.07
N PHE A 165 -8.18 5.68 -6.86
CA PHE A 165 -7.97 4.70 -7.94
C PHE A 165 -9.09 4.73 -9.00
N GLY A 166 -10.29 5.15 -8.61
CA GLY A 166 -11.47 5.21 -9.48
C GLY A 166 -12.37 3.99 -9.31
N ASP A 167 -13.59 4.06 -9.84
CA ASP A 167 -14.62 3.07 -9.55
C ASP A 167 -14.44 1.75 -10.31
N THR A 168 -13.54 1.70 -11.31
CA THR A 168 -13.27 0.52 -12.15
C THR A 168 -11.86 -0.07 -12.02
N ASP A 169 -10.93 0.62 -11.34
CA ASP A 169 -9.54 0.15 -11.22
C ASP A 169 -9.36 -0.77 -10.02
N SER A 170 -9.52 -2.09 -10.22
CA SER A 170 -9.40 -3.11 -9.17
C SER A 170 -7.98 -3.64 -8.94
N ARG A 171 -6.97 -3.12 -9.65
CA ARG A 171 -5.60 -3.69 -9.64
C ARG A 171 -4.88 -3.55 -8.30
N CYS A 172 -5.34 -2.64 -7.46
CA CYS A 172 -4.79 -2.37 -6.14
C CYS A 172 -5.82 -2.61 -5.03
N ASP A 173 -6.90 -3.33 -5.33
CA ASP A 173 -7.85 -3.75 -4.29
C ASP A 173 -7.17 -4.75 -3.37
N PHE A 174 -7.50 -4.69 -2.08
CA PHE A 174 -6.90 -5.55 -1.08
C PHE A 174 -7.92 -6.00 -0.04
N TRP A 175 -7.76 -7.23 0.44
CA TRP A 175 -8.59 -7.76 1.51
C TRP A 175 -8.09 -7.28 2.87
N CYS A 176 -9.00 -6.80 3.70
CA CYS A 176 -8.74 -6.33 5.05
C CYS A 176 -9.73 -6.99 6.01
N ASN A 177 -9.29 -7.38 7.21
CA ASN A 177 -10.22 -7.70 8.29
C ASN A 177 -10.63 -6.37 8.95
N LEU A 178 -11.92 -6.05 8.92
CA LEU A 178 -12.43 -4.78 9.45
C LEU A 178 -12.36 -4.73 10.98
N CYS A 179 -12.33 -5.89 11.65
CA CYS A 179 -12.20 -6.00 13.10
C CYS A 179 -10.73 -5.87 13.58
N THR A 180 -9.94 -5.00 12.96
CA THR A 180 -8.55 -4.74 13.36
C THR A 180 -8.37 -3.32 13.88
N HIS A 181 -7.37 -3.12 14.72
CA HIS A 181 -7.06 -1.80 15.30
C HIS A 181 -6.54 -0.76 14.31
N ASP A 182 -6.31 -1.14 13.05
CA ASP A 182 -5.81 -0.25 11.99
C ASP A 182 -6.94 0.18 11.02
N VAL A 183 -8.22 -0.06 11.37
CA VAL A 183 -9.41 0.32 10.59
C VAL A 183 -10.30 1.26 11.40
N HIS A 184 -10.58 2.45 10.87
CA HIS A 184 -11.30 3.48 11.61
C HIS A 184 -12.39 4.14 10.77
N ALA A 185 -13.33 4.79 11.45
CA ALA A 185 -14.28 5.71 10.82
C ALA A 185 -13.54 6.91 10.21
N VAL A 186 -14.09 7.46 9.13
CA VAL A 186 -13.59 8.69 8.51
C VAL A 186 -13.65 9.84 9.52
N GLY A 187 -12.53 10.53 9.70
CA GLY A 187 -12.34 11.59 10.69
C GLY A 187 -11.39 11.21 11.81
N TRP A 188 -11.11 9.92 12.04
CA TRP A 188 -10.26 9.47 13.14
C TRP A 188 -8.85 10.07 13.08
N CYS A 189 -8.20 10.07 11.92
CA CYS A 189 -6.88 10.67 11.71
C CYS A 189 -6.86 12.15 12.12
N ALA A 190 -7.93 12.89 11.80
CA ALA A 190 -8.06 14.28 12.21
C ALA A 190 -8.17 14.42 13.74
N THR A 191 -8.91 13.52 14.42
CA THR A 191 -9.03 13.56 15.89
C THR A 191 -7.71 13.32 16.62
N ILE A 192 -6.80 12.53 16.04
CA ILE A 192 -5.48 12.25 16.62
C ILE A 192 -4.36 13.12 16.03
N GLY A 193 -4.70 14.09 15.19
CA GLY A 193 -3.73 15.00 14.56
C GLY A 193 -2.77 14.32 13.57
N LYS A 194 -3.13 13.16 13.01
CA LYS A 194 -2.32 12.49 11.98
C LYS A 194 -2.80 12.86 10.58
N PRO A 195 -1.90 13.12 9.63
CA PRO A 195 -2.29 13.42 8.25
C PRO A 195 -2.70 12.15 7.51
N LEU A 196 -3.69 12.29 6.64
CA LEU A 196 -3.95 11.30 5.59
C LEU A 196 -2.87 11.46 4.51
N VAL A 197 -2.24 10.34 4.13
CA VAL A 197 -1.16 10.32 3.12
C VAL A 197 -1.61 9.49 1.91
N PRO A 198 -1.69 10.08 0.69
CA PRO A 198 -2.09 9.34 -0.50
C PRO A 198 -1.16 8.14 -0.78
N PRO A 199 -1.68 7.01 -1.29
CA PRO A 199 -0.87 5.90 -1.78
C PRO A 199 0.10 6.38 -2.86
N LYS A 200 1.35 5.90 -2.80
CA LYS A 200 2.44 6.27 -3.71
C LYS A 200 2.05 6.09 -5.18
N THR A 201 1.26 5.06 -5.48
CA THR A 201 0.79 4.76 -6.82
C THR A 201 -0.09 5.85 -7.42
N ILE A 202 -0.86 6.57 -6.58
CA ILE A 202 -1.77 7.62 -7.03
C ILE A 202 -1.37 9.02 -6.58
N GLN A 203 -0.32 9.20 -5.78
CA GLN A 203 0.00 10.47 -5.11
C GLN A 203 0.05 11.71 -6.02
N PHE A 204 0.41 11.54 -7.30
CA PHE A 204 0.47 12.61 -8.30
C PHE A 204 -0.75 12.70 -9.23
N LYS A 205 -1.80 11.89 -9.00
CA LYS A 205 -3.00 11.83 -9.83
C LYS A 205 -3.88 13.08 -9.68
N TYR A 206 -3.88 13.68 -8.49
CA TYR A 206 -4.62 14.92 -8.21
C TYR A 206 -3.69 15.95 -7.59
N SER A 207 -3.81 17.20 -8.00
CA SER A 207 -3.05 18.34 -7.46
C SER A 207 -3.58 18.80 -6.10
N ASN A 208 -4.87 18.61 -5.83
CA ASN A 208 -5.52 19.00 -4.58
C ASN A 208 -6.33 17.84 -4.00
N TRP A 209 -5.67 17.01 -3.20
CA TRP A 209 -6.28 15.88 -2.50
C TRP A 209 -7.36 16.28 -1.50
N LYS A 210 -7.22 17.44 -0.85
CA LYS A 210 -8.22 17.94 0.10
C LYS A 210 -9.56 18.15 -0.60
N SER A 211 -9.57 18.89 -1.71
CA SER A 211 -10.80 19.14 -2.47
C SER A 211 -11.40 17.86 -3.03
N PHE A 212 -10.55 16.95 -3.55
CA PHE A 212 -10.99 15.64 -4.02
C PHE A 212 -11.68 14.84 -2.90
N LEU A 213 -11.07 14.76 -1.72
CA LEU A 213 -11.64 14.03 -0.59
C LEU A 213 -12.92 14.69 -0.08
N VAL A 214 -12.98 16.02 0.01
CA VAL A 214 -14.22 16.72 0.38
C VAL A 214 -15.37 16.30 -0.55
N GLN A 215 -15.14 16.33 -1.87
CA GLN A 215 -16.17 15.92 -2.84
C GLN A 215 -16.56 14.44 -2.68
N ARG A 216 -15.59 13.56 -2.43
CA ARG A 216 -15.84 12.11 -2.30
C ARG A 216 -16.44 11.71 -0.96
N LEU A 217 -16.24 12.47 0.11
CA LEU A 217 -16.68 12.14 1.46
C LEU A 217 -17.99 12.83 1.84
N THR A 218 -18.37 13.91 1.15
CA THR A 218 -19.64 14.59 1.40
C THR A 218 -20.81 13.63 1.19
N GLY A 219 -21.57 13.35 2.25
CA GLY A 219 -22.70 12.43 2.25
C GLY A 219 -22.33 10.93 2.19
N ALA A 220 -21.04 10.58 2.26
CA ALA A 220 -20.62 9.18 2.28
C ALA A 220 -20.86 8.54 3.65
N LYS A 221 -21.30 7.28 3.65
CA LYS A 221 -21.40 6.47 4.87
C LYS A 221 -19.99 6.07 5.35
N THR A 222 -19.81 6.02 6.66
CA THR A 222 -18.60 5.51 7.32
C THR A 222 -18.97 4.61 8.49
N LEU A 223 -17.98 4.02 9.17
CA LEU A 223 -18.21 3.18 10.34
C LEU A 223 -18.82 4.00 11.49
N PRO A 224 -19.62 3.38 12.37
CA PRO A 224 -20.01 3.97 13.63
C PRO A 224 -18.80 4.43 14.45
N ASN A 225 -18.92 5.55 15.17
CA ASN A 225 -17.82 6.09 15.97
C ASN A 225 -17.36 5.14 17.09
N ASP A 226 -18.24 4.27 17.55
CA ASP A 226 -17.97 3.27 18.58
C ASP A 226 -17.69 1.87 18.01
N PHE A 227 -17.56 1.73 16.69
CA PHE A 227 -17.28 0.45 16.02
C PHE A 227 -16.08 -0.29 16.66
N GLN A 228 -14.98 0.42 16.91
CA GLN A 228 -13.77 -0.14 17.51
C GLN A 228 -13.92 -0.51 19.00
N GLN A 229 -14.96 -0.04 19.70
CA GLN A 229 -15.25 -0.45 21.08
C GLN A 229 -16.07 -1.76 21.13
N ARG A 230 -16.72 -2.09 20.01
CA ARG A 230 -17.57 -3.27 19.86
C ARG A 230 -16.81 -4.46 19.21
N VAL A 231 -15.65 -4.17 18.60
CA VAL A 231 -14.61 -5.09 18.13
C VAL A 231 -13.65 -5.42 19.27
#